data_AF-A0A7C9P977-F1
#
_entry.id   AF-A0A7C9P977-F1
#
_cell.length_a   1.000
_cell.length_b   1.000
_cell.length_c   1.000
_cell.angle_alpha   90.00
_cell.angle_beta   90.00
_cell.angle_gamma   90.00
#
_symmetry.space_group_name_H-M   'P 1'
#
loop_
_entity.id
_entity.type
_entity.pdbx_description
1 polymer ?
#
loop_
_entity_poly.entity_id
_entity_poly.type
_entity_poly.pdbx_seq_one_letter_code
_entity_poly.pdbx_strand_id
1 'polypeptide(L)' 'MNLVLFDLDNTLLAGDSDYEWGQFLIAKGAVDGLHYEAKNKAFYEDYKAGRL' A
#
# COMPACT_ATOMS: atom_id res chain seq x y z
N MET A 1 32.39 15.12 1.29
CA MET A 1 31.10 15.15 0.56
C MET A 1 30.06 14.57 1.49
N ASN A 2 29.00 15.31 1.84
CA ASN A 2 27.94 14.80 2.71
C ASN A 2 26.69 14.56 1.86
N LEU A 3 26.38 13.28 1.62
CA LEU A 3 25.17 12.84 0.95
C LEU A 3 24.35 12.03 1.95
N VAL A 4 23.05 12.31 2.00
CA VAL A 4 22.09 11.52 2.78
C VAL A 4 20.98 11.08 1.84
N LEU A 5 20.63 9.80 1.93
CA LEU A 5 19.55 9.19 1.17
C LEU A 5 18.48 8.77 2.17
N PHE A 6 17.25 9.19 1.89
CA PHE A 6 16.08 8.77 2.64
C PHE A 6 15.17 8.01 1.68
N ASP A 7 14.53 7.00 2.23
CA ASP A 7 13.38 6.39 1.59
C ASP A 7 12.19 7.37 1.60
N LEU A 8 11.21 7.14 0.73
CA LEU A 8 10.05 8.00 0.60
C LEU A 8 8.93 7.56 1.56
N ASP A 9 8.43 6.35 1.34
CA ASP A 9 7.23 5.82 1.97
C ASP A 9 7.44 5.61 3.46
N ASN A 10 6.57 6.20 4.26
CA ASN A 10 6.62 6.16 5.73
C ASN A 10 7.95 6.63 6.35
N THR A 11 8.82 7.28 5.56
CA THR A 11 10.05 7.95 6.03
C THR A 11 9.95 9.46 5.83
N LEU A 12 9.66 9.91 4.60
CA LEU A 12 9.43 11.32 4.30
C LEU A 12 7.94 11.65 4.15
N LEU A 13 7.14 10.69 3.69
CA LEU A 13 5.70 10.84 3.52
C LEU A 13 4.94 9.78 4.30
N ALA A 14 4.12 10.22 5.26
CA ALA A 14 3.30 9.32 6.07
C ALA A 14 2.07 8.84 5.28
N GLY A 15 1.78 7.55 5.35
CA GLY A 15 0.59 6.97 4.70
C GLY A 15 0.72 6.83 3.19
N ASP A 16 1.91 7.05 2.61
CA ASP A 16 2.17 6.69 1.21
C ASP A 16 2.31 5.16 1.13
N SER A 17 1.25 4.50 0.66
CA SER A 17 1.23 3.06 0.49
C SER A 17 0.15 2.66 -0.52
N ASP A 18 0.37 1.53 -1.21
CA ASP A 18 -0.62 0.92 -2.10
C ASP A 18 -1.94 0.61 -1.38
N TYR A 19 -1.88 0.32 -0.08
CA TYR A 19 -3.08 0.09 0.73
C TYR A 19 -3.92 1.35 0.88
N GLU A 20 -3.30 2.46 1.30
CA GLU A 20 -3.98 3.75 1.47
C GLU A 20 -4.49 4.31 0.14
N TRP A 21 -3.75 4.09 -0.95
CA TRP A 21 -4.23 4.41 -2.28
C TRP A 21 -5.48 3.60 -2.66
N GLY A 22 -5.49 2.30 -2.36
CA GLY A 22 -6.67 1.45 -2.50
C GLY A 22 -7.88 1.96 -1.72
N GLN A 23 -7.69 2.33 -0.45
CA GLN A 23 -8.74 2.89 0.41
C GLN A 23 -9.31 4.19 -0.18
N PHE A 24 -8.45 5.06 -0.71
CA PHE A 24 -8.88 6.27 -1.41
C PHE A 24 -9.77 5.94 -2.63
N LEU A 25 -9.38 4.97 -3.46
CA LEU A 25 -10.17 4.57 -4.63
C LEU A 25 -11.54 3.97 -4.26
N ILE A 26 -11.59 3.20 -3.17
CA ILE A 26 -12.86 2.68 -2.60
C ILE A 26 -13.73 3.85 -2.16
N ALA A 27 -13.18 4.80 -1.42
CA ALA A 27 -13.92 5.98 -0.96
C ALA A 27 -14.44 6.85 -2.12
N LYS A 28 -13.78 6.83 -3.28
CA LYS A 28 -14.25 7.47 -4.52
C LYS A 28 -15.25 6.64 -5.32
N GLY A 29 -15.54 5.41 -4.90
CA GLY A 29 -16.39 4.48 -5.65
C GLY A 29 -15.79 4.05 -6.99
N ALA A 30 -14.48 4.19 -7.17
CA ALA A 30 -13.79 3.84 -8.40
C ALA A 30 -13.54 2.32 -8.52
N VAL A 31 -13.55 1.61 -7.39
CA VAL A 31 -13.38 0.16 -7.28
C VAL A 31 -14.36 -0.44 -6.29
N ASP A 32 -14.67 -1.74 -6.44
CA ASP A 32 -15.49 -2.48 -5.48
C ASP A 32 -14.69 -2.72 -4.19
N GLY A 33 -15.17 -2.19 -3.07
CA GLY A 33 -14.45 -2.23 -1.79
C GLY A 33 -14.22 -3.63 -1.25
N LEU A 34 -15.25 -4.49 -1.25
CA LEU A 34 -15.15 -5.83 -0.70
C LEU A 34 -14.16 -6.70 -1.49
N HIS A 35 -14.23 -6.64 -2.81
CA HIS A 35 -13.30 -7.36 -3.68
C HIS A 35 -11.88 -6.84 -3.53
N TYR A 36 -11.70 -5.51 -3.50
CA TYR A 36 -10.38 -4.90 -3.41
C TYR A 36 -9.72 -5.20 -2.06
N GLU A 37 -10.43 -5.09 -0.94
CA GLU A 37 -9.93 -5.42 0.39
C GLU A 37 -9.55 -6.91 0.52
N ALA A 38 -10.40 -7.81 0.00
CA ALA A 38 -10.11 -9.24 0.01
C ALA A 38 -8.81 -9.56 -0.75
N LYS A 39 -8.63 -8.94 -1.92
CA LYS A 39 -7.42 -9.11 -2.73
C LYS A 39 -6.18 -8.52 -2.04
N ASN A 40 -6.30 -7.33 -1.45
CA ASN A 40 -5.20 -6.69 -0.73
C ASN A 40 -4.76 -7.55 0.46
N LYS A 41 -5.71 -8.10 1.21
CA LYS A 41 -5.43 -9.02 2.32
C LYS A 41 -4.70 -10.28 1.84
N ALA A 42 -5.18 -10.91 0.76
CA ALA A 42 -4.52 -12.10 0.20
C ALA A 42 -3.07 -11.80 -0.24
N PHE A 43 -2.87 -10.71 -0.97
CA PHE A 43 -1.55 -10.26 -1.40
C PHE A 43 -0.61 -10.01 -0.21
N TYR A 44 -1.10 -9.36 0.84
CA TYR A 44 -0.31 -9.08 2.03
C TYR A 44 0.11 -10.35 2.79
N GLU A 45 -0.78 -11.34 2.88
CA GLU A 45 -0.45 -12.64 3.48
C GLU A 45 0.57 -13.41 2.64
N ASP A 46 0.48 -13.37 1.31
CA ASP A 46 1.47 -13.99 0.43
C ASP A 46 2.83 -13.27 0.48
N TYR A 47 2.84 -11.95 0.58
CA TYR A 47 4.06 -11.16 0.83
C TYR A 47 4.74 -11.59 2.12
N LYS A 48 4.00 -11.64 3.23
CA LYS A 48 4.53 -12.08 4.52
C LYS A 48 5.09 -13.50 4.48
N ALA A 49 4.47 -14.37 3.71
CA ALA A 49 4.92 -15.74 3.54
C ALA A 49 6.11 -15.88 2.56
N GLY A 50 6.53 -14.81 1.89
CA GLY A 50 7.59 -14.85 0.87
C GLY A 50 7.19 -15.61 -0.38
N ARG A 51 5.90 -15.62 -0.74
CA ARG A 51 5.34 -16.36 -1.89
C ARG A 51 4.88 -15.46 -3.05
N LEU A 52 5.29 -14.19 -3.02
CA LEU A 52 5.04 -13.24 -4.11
C LEU A 52 6.03 -13.39 -5.26
#